data_AF-A0A077QWZ7-F1
#
_entry.id   AF-A0A077QWZ7-F1
#
_cell.length_a   1.000
_cell.length_b   1.000
_cell.length_c   1.000
_cell.angle_alpha   90.00
_cell.angle_beta   90.00
_cell.angle_gamma   90.00
#
_symmetry.space_group_name_H-M   'P 1'
#
loop_
_entity.id
_entity.type
_entity.pdbx_description
1 polymer ?
#
loop_
_entity_poly.entity_id
_entity_poly.type
_entity_poly.pdbx_seq_one_letter_code
_entity_poly.pdbx_strand_id
1 'polypeptide(L)'
;MATAQAQANTRTHLTLKGSTALVHEFFTYSVQSILYQRNIYPSDDFKTVKKYDEPCAFQILAYTNKNAQAPKEWTDSDPRLIQQGQAEQVRLRSFSTHVHTVEGMVAYRREQDDD
;
A
#
# COMPACT_ATOMS: atom_id res chain seq x y z
N MET A 1 -14.51 52.79 1.90
CA MET A 1 -13.92 51.93 2.95
C MET A 1 -13.73 50.55 2.36
N ALA A 2 -12.50 50.24 1.96
CA ALA A 2 -12.11 48.96 1.40
C ALA A 2 -11.77 48.02 2.57
N THR A 3 -12.43 46.87 2.66
CA THR A 3 -12.00 45.77 3.51
C THR A 3 -11.53 44.64 2.61
N ALA A 4 -10.21 44.55 2.47
CA ALA A 4 -9.54 43.35 2.02
C ALA A 4 -9.75 42.24 3.07
N GLN A 5 -10.28 41.10 2.66
CA GLN A 5 -10.27 39.88 3.46
C GLN A 5 -9.43 38.84 2.74
N ALA A 6 -8.46 38.32 3.49
CA ALA A 6 -7.36 37.50 3.04
C ALA A 6 -7.82 36.17 2.42
N GLN A 7 -7.23 35.84 1.27
CA GLN A 7 -7.33 34.51 0.67
C GLN A 7 -6.64 33.50 1.58
N ALA A 8 -7.44 32.64 2.23
CA ALA A 8 -6.95 31.46 2.91
C ALA A 8 -6.27 30.54 1.88
N ASN A 9 -4.95 30.41 1.99
CA ASN A 9 -4.12 29.54 1.17
C ASN A 9 -4.48 28.07 1.46
N THR A 10 -5.53 27.59 0.80
CA THR A 10 -5.87 26.18 0.70
C THR A 10 -4.83 25.55 -0.21
N ARG A 11 -3.68 25.15 0.35
CA ARG A 11 -2.67 24.33 -0.35
C ARG A 11 -3.25 22.93 -0.61
N THR A 12 -4.09 22.84 -1.63
CA THR A 12 -4.76 21.63 -2.17
C THR A 12 -3.83 20.79 -3.05
N HIS A 13 -2.55 20.66 -2.67
CA HIS A 13 -1.61 19.88 -3.47
C HIS A 13 -0.52 19.25 -2.60
N LEU A 14 -0.86 18.16 -1.91
CA LEU A 14 0.15 17.19 -1.50
C LEU A 14 0.73 16.62 -2.80
N THR A 15 2.00 16.89 -3.08
CA THR A 15 2.62 16.46 -4.33
C THR A 15 2.93 14.96 -4.25
N LEU A 16 1.93 14.15 -4.58
CA LEU A 16 1.87 12.66 -4.56
C LEU A 16 2.91 11.94 -5.43
N LYS A 17 3.76 12.66 -6.17
CA LYS A 17 4.76 12.06 -7.07
C LYS A 17 5.80 11.21 -6.34
N GLY A 18 6.12 11.53 -5.08
CA GLY A 18 7.12 10.81 -4.28
C GLY A 18 6.57 9.53 -3.63
N SER A 19 5.43 9.62 -2.94
CA SER A 19 4.87 8.51 -2.16
C SER A 19 4.27 7.41 -3.03
N THR A 20 3.67 7.74 -4.18
CA THR A 20 3.14 6.73 -5.11
C THR A 20 4.23 5.92 -5.81
N ALA A 21 5.39 6.53 -6.09
CA ALA A 21 6.52 5.86 -6.71
C ALA A 21 7.11 4.79 -5.78
N LEU A 22 7.25 5.12 -4.49
CA LEU A 22 7.82 4.22 -3.49
C LEU A 22 6.90 3.00 -3.26
N VAL A 23 5.59 3.22 -3.17
CA VAL A 23 4.61 2.13 -3.01
C VAL A 23 4.49 1.28 -4.27
N HIS A 24 4.49 1.90 -5.46
CA HIS A 24 4.47 1.19 -6.74
C HIS A 24 5.72 0.30 -6.89
N GLU A 25 6.88 0.84 -6.57
CA GLU A 25 8.15 0.13 -6.61
C GLU A 25 8.16 -1.04 -5.61
N PHE A 26 7.66 -0.81 -4.39
CA PHE A 26 7.56 -1.84 -3.36
C PHE A 26 6.63 -2.99 -3.77
N PHE A 27 5.45 -2.68 -4.32
CA PHE A 27 4.53 -3.71 -4.82
C PHE A 27 5.12 -4.49 -5.99
N THR A 28 5.80 -3.79 -6.89
CA THR A 28 6.49 -4.39 -8.04
C THR A 28 7.56 -5.40 -7.57
N TYR A 29 8.40 -5.01 -6.60
CA TYR A 29 9.40 -5.90 -6.00
C TYR A 29 8.78 -7.06 -5.22
N SER A 30 7.73 -6.80 -4.45
CA SER A 30 7.06 -7.82 -3.64
C SER A 30 6.48 -8.93 -4.52
N VAL A 31 5.81 -8.55 -5.62
CA VAL A 31 5.30 -9.51 -6.61
C VAL A 31 6.44 -10.29 -7.26
N GLN A 32 7.51 -9.61 -7.70
CA GLN A 32 8.69 -10.28 -8.28
C GLN A 32 9.35 -11.26 -7.30
N SER A 33 9.45 -10.90 -6.03
CA SER A 33 10.01 -11.76 -4.98
C SER A 33 9.16 -13.02 -4.75
N ILE A 34 7.83 -12.91 -4.78
CA ILE A 34 6.92 -14.05 -4.67
C ILE A 34 7.06 -14.99 -5.88
N LEU A 35 7.09 -14.42 -7.10
CA LEU A 35 7.24 -15.20 -8.33
C LEU A 35 8.55 -16.01 -8.34
N TYR A 36 9.62 -15.42 -7.82
CA TYR A 36 10.93 -16.08 -7.66
C TYR A 36 10.91 -17.17 -6.58
N GLN A 37 10.51 -16.84 -5.34
CA GLN A 37 10.57 -17.78 -4.21
C GLN A 37 9.65 -18.99 -4.36
N ARG A 38 8.53 -18.83 -5.10
CA ARG A 38 7.59 -19.92 -5.37
C ARG A 38 7.92 -20.71 -6.63
N ASN A 39 9.01 -20.38 -7.34
CA ASN A 39 9.39 -20.99 -8.62
C ASN A 39 8.26 -20.98 -9.67
N ILE A 40 7.47 -19.89 -9.73
CA ILE A 40 6.41 -19.72 -10.74
C ILE A 40 7.03 -19.39 -12.10
N TYR A 41 8.14 -18.65 -12.09
CA TYR A 41 8.98 -18.40 -13.25
C TYR A 41 10.39 -18.98 -13.01
N PRO A 42 11.11 -19.37 -14.08
CA PRO A 42 12.50 -19.79 -13.97
C PRO A 42 13.36 -18.73 -13.29
N SER A 43 14.30 -19.15 -12.46
CA SER A 43 15.22 -18.24 -11.76
C SER A 43 16.04 -17.36 -12.70
N ASP A 44 16.27 -17.83 -13.93
CA ASP A 44 17.03 -17.12 -14.97
C ASP A 44 16.33 -15.84 -15.46
N ASP A 45 15.00 -15.74 -15.27
CA ASP A 45 14.21 -14.55 -15.63
C ASP A 45 14.37 -13.41 -14.60
N PHE A 46 15.05 -13.65 -13.47
CA PHE A 46 15.18 -12.69 -12.38
C PHE A 46 16.60 -12.13 -12.24
N LYS A 47 16.69 -10.87 -11.82
CA LYS A 47 17.94 -10.21 -11.46
C LYS A 47 17.91 -9.78 -10.01
N THR A 48 18.98 -10.10 -9.28
CA THR A 48 19.15 -9.63 -7.90
C THR A 48 19.48 -8.15 -7.90
N VAL A 49 18.61 -7.33 -7.31
CA VAL A 49 18.81 -5.88 -7.18
C VAL A 49 18.61 -5.50 -5.72
N LYS A 50 19.61 -4.83 -5.13
CA LYS A 50 19.51 -4.29 -3.77
C LYS A 50 18.83 -2.92 -3.85
N LYS A 51 17.64 -2.79 -3.26
CA LYS A 51 16.78 -1.60 -3.40
C LYS A 51 16.45 -0.89 -2.09
N TYR A 52 16.43 -1.60 -0.97
CA TYR A 52 16.21 -1.02 0.35
C TYR A 52 17.47 -1.28 1.20
N ASP A 53 17.97 -0.23 1.85
CA ASP A 53 19.18 -0.29 2.67
C ASP A 53 18.93 -0.94 4.04
N GLU A 54 17.67 -1.01 4.48
CA GLU A 54 17.23 -1.70 5.69
C GLU A 54 16.44 -2.98 5.39
N PRO A 55 16.53 -4.01 6.26
CA PRO A 55 15.70 -5.20 6.17
C PRO A 55 14.22 -4.83 6.35
N CYS A 56 13.44 -4.96 5.28
CA CYS A 56 11.99 -4.81 5.33
C CYS A 56 11.33 -6.20 5.35
N ALA A 57 10.45 -6.45 6.32
CA ALA A 57 9.58 -7.62 6.34
C ALA A 57 8.15 -7.20 6.01
N PHE A 58 7.45 -8.00 5.22
CA PHE A 58 6.04 -7.78 4.91
C PHE A 58 5.17 -8.95 5.35
N GLN A 59 3.92 -8.65 5.69
CA GLN A 59 2.90 -9.65 6.03
C GLN A 59 1.69 -9.43 5.13
N ILE A 60 1.11 -10.51 4.63
CA ILE A 60 -0.11 -10.48 3.82
C ILE A 60 -1.25 -11.00 4.69
N LEU A 61 -2.32 -10.22 4.78
CA LEU A 61 -3.57 -10.62 5.42
C LEU A 61 -4.63 -10.76 4.33
N ALA A 62 -5.23 -11.94 4.20
CA ALA A 62 -6.40 -12.10 3.35
C ALA A 62 -7.66 -12.15 4.22
N TYR A 63 -8.66 -11.36 3.82
CA TYR A 63 -9.96 -11.34 4.47
C TYR A 63 -10.94 -12.13 3.60
N THR A 64 -11.47 -13.21 4.15
CA THR A 64 -12.41 -14.09 3.44
C THR A 64 -13.78 -14.05 4.07
N ASN A 65 -14.76 -14.67 3.41
CA ASN A 65 -16.03 -14.97 4.06
C ASN A 65 -15.83 -16.03 5.16
N LYS A 66 -16.78 -16.10 6.11
CA LYS A 66 -16.72 -17.00 7.28
C LYS A 66 -16.62 -18.49 6.91
N ASN A 67 -17.00 -18.85 5.69
CA ASN A 67 -17.10 -20.24 5.24
C ASN A 67 -16.00 -20.61 4.23
N ALA A 68 -15.05 -19.71 3.94
CA ALA A 68 -13.92 -20.04 3.09
C ALA A 68 -13.03 -21.07 3.81
N GLN A 69 -12.65 -22.12 3.09
CA GLN A 69 -11.62 -23.03 3.55
C GLN A 69 -10.25 -22.37 3.30
N ALA A 70 -9.59 -21.96 4.38
CA ALA A 70 -8.21 -21.51 4.31
C ALA A 70 -7.26 -22.73 4.14
N PRO A 71 -6.12 -22.57 3.46
CA PRO A 71 -5.09 -23.61 3.41
C PRO A 71 -4.61 -23.97 4.82
N LYS A 72 -4.20 -25.22 5.03
CA LYS A 72 -3.79 -25.70 6.36
C LYS A 72 -2.54 -25.00 6.91
N GLU A 73 -1.71 -24.43 6.04
CA GLU A 73 -0.52 -23.66 6.45
C GLU A 73 -0.85 -22.23 6.91
N TRP A 74 -2.09 -21.76 6.70
CA TRP A 74 -2.49 -20.40 7.05
C TRP A 74 -2.93 -20.35 8.51
N THR A 75 -2.60 -19.24 9.17
CA THR A 75 -2.97 -18.99 10.56
C THR A 75 -3.85 -17.76 10.64
N ASP A 76 -4.86 -17.81 11.51
CA ASP A 76 -5.65 -16.64 11.84
C ASP A 76 -4.74 -15.57 12.48
N SER A 77 -4.99 -14.31 12.13
CA SER A 77 -4.24 -13.16 12.62
C SER A 77 -5.20 -12.01 12.92
N ASP A 78 -4.84 -11.21 13.91
CA ASP A 78 -5.51 -9.94 14.18
C ASP A 78 -5.33 -8.96 13.00
N PRO A 79 -6.29 -8.05 12.75
CA PRO A 79 -6.14 -6.98 11.78
C PRO A 79 -4.98 -6.06 12.16
N ARG A 80 -3.95 -6.00 11.32
CA ARG A 80 -2.83 -5.06 11.50
C ARG A 80 -3.15 -3.68 10.91
N LEU A 81 -4.18 -3.04 11.45
CA LEU A 81 -4.60 -1.69 11.04
C LEU A 81 -3.70 -0.62 11.67
N ILE A 82 -3.48 0.48 10.95
CA ILE A 82 -2.83 1.68 11.51
C ILE A 82 -3.84 2.37 12.43
N GLN A 83 -3.38 2.83 13.61
CA GLN A 83 -4.24 3.44 14.61
C GLN A 83 -4.98 4.67 14.06
N GLN A 84 -6.20 4.88 14.57
CA GLN A 84 -7.04 6.01 14.16
C GLN A 84 -6.33 7.33 14.46
N GLY A 85 -6.31 8.24 13.49
CA GLY A 85 -5.59 9.51 13.58
C GLY A 85 -4.11 9.45 13.19
N GLN A 86 -3.50 8.25 13.12
CA GLN A 86 -2.12 8.06 12.67
C GLN A 86 -2.01 7.55 11.23
N ALA A 87 -3.13 7.24 10.58
CA ALA A 87 -3.15 6.77 9.20
C ALA A 87 -3.47 7.90 8.23
N GLU A 88 -2.67 8.06 7.18
CA GLU A 88 -3.08 8.78 5.96
C GLU A 88 -3.35 7.75 4.86
N GLN A 89 -4.46 7.93 4.14
CA GLN A 89 -4.95 6.96 3.16
C GLN A 89 -5.01 7.58 1.77
N VAL A 90 -4.45 6.86 0.80
CA VAL A 90 -4.48 7.20 -0.62
C VAL A 90 -5.24 6.11 -1.36
N ARG A 91 -6.36 6.50 -1.99
CA ARG A 91 -7.10 5.62 -2.90
C ARG A 91 -6.40 5.59 -4.26
N LEU A 92 -6.16 4.38 -4.75
CA LEU A 92 -5.65 4.15 -6.10
C LEU A 92 -6.82 4.13 -7.10
N ARG A 93 -6.50 4.09 -8.40
CA ARG A 93 -7.52 3.97 -9.43
C ARG A 93 -8.29 2.67 -9.24
N SER A 94 -9.60 2.76 -9.20
CA SER A 94 -10.51 1.62 -9.24
C SER A 94 -10.91 1.32 -10.68
N PHE A 95 -11.32 0.09 -10.93
CA PHE A 95 -12.05 -0.26 -12.14
C PHE A 95 -13.20 -1.19 -11.79
N SER A 96 -14.25 -1.13 -12.59
CA SER A 96 -15.48 -1.88 -12.36
C SER A 96 -15.98 -2.48 -13.66
N THR A 97 -16.57 -3.66 -13.54
CA THR A 97 -17.28 -4.40 -14.58
C THR A 97 -18.68 -4.73 -14.07
N HIS A 98 -19.53 -5.32 -14.90
CA HIS A 98 -20.83 -5.81 -14.45
C HIS A 98 -20.77 -6.97 -13.44
N VAL A 99 -19.59 -7.58 -13.24
CA VAL A 99 -19.44 -8.75 -12.36
C VAL A 99 -18.69 -8.36 -11.08
N HIS A 100 -17.60 -7.61 -11.20
CA HIS A 100 -16.75 -7.25 -10.08
C HIS A 100 -16.29 -5.80 -10.14
N THR A 101 -16.14 -5.23 -8.95
CA THR A 101 -15.44 -3.96 -8.72
C THR A 101 -14.18 -4.24 -7.93
N VAL A 102 -13.07 -3.69 -8.41
CA VAL A 102 -11.78 -3.79 -7.75
C VAL A 102 -11.33 -2.39 -7.37
N GLU A 103 -11.05 -2.21 -6.09
CA GLU A 103 -10.51 -0.98 -5.53
C GLU A 103 -9.13 -1.25 -4.92
N GLY A 104 -8.26 -0.24 -4.98
CA GLY A 104 -6.96 -0.26 -4.31
C GLY A 104 -6.85 0.92 -3.36
N MET A 105 -6.25 0.69 -2.19
CA MET A 105 -5.98 1.74 -1.21
C MET A 105 -4.66 1.45 -0.52
N VAL A 106 -3.91 2.52 -0.23
CA VAL A 106 -2.66 2.48 0.51
C VAL A 106 -2.87 3.32 1.76
N ALA A 107 -2.63 2.73 2.92
CA ALA A 107 -2.59 3.44 4.19
C ALA A 107 -1.15 3.48 4.69
N TYR A 108 -0.63 4.66 5.00
CA TYR A 108 0.68 4.82 5.61
C TYR A 108 0.55 5.51 6.97
N ARG A 109 1.51 5.22 7.84
CA ARG A 109 1.57 5.81 9.18
C ARG A 109 2.18 7.20 9.06
N ARG A 110 1.52 8.21 9.62
CA ARG A 110 2.12 9.53 9.83
C ARG A 110 3.06 9.43 11.01
N GLU A 111 4.31 9.81 10.81
CA GLU A 111 5.21 10.09 11.93
C GLU A 111 4.65 11.33 12.65
N GLN A 112 4.58 11.28 13.98
CA GLN A 112 4.33 12.50 14.74
C GLN A 112 5.56 13.36 14.52
N ASP A 113 5.40 14.54 13.91
CA ASP A 113 6.42 15.57 14.00
C ASP A 113 6.55 15.89 15.50
N ASP A 114 7.62 15.40 16.14
CA ASP A 114 8.00 15.80 17.49
C ASP A 114 8.44 17.28 17.42
N ASP A 115 7.49 18.20 17.60
CA ASP A 115 7.74 19.64 17.83
C ASP A 115 8.33 19.89 19.23
#